data_AF-A0A945HIV0-F1
#
_entry.id   AF-A0A945HIV0-F1
#
_cell.length_a   1.000
_cell.length_b   1.000
_cell.length_c   1.000
_cell.angle_alpha   90.00
_cell.angle_beta   90.00
_cell.angle_gamma   90.00
#
_symmetry.space_group_name_H-M   'P 1'
#
loop_
_entity.id
_entity.type
_entity.pdbx_description
1 polymer ?
#
loop_
_entity_poly.entity_id
_entity_poly.type
_entity_poly.pdbx_seq_one_letter_code
_entity_poly.pdbx_strand_id
1 'polypeptide(L)'
;MPTIEMKLDIKKDTWNWWHACNNSSHGVDWKQRIDEKHWPFIIGKTEAEAYAYLKPILEKLYEDFDIEKVVSSLQQGFDDSKDKLFQIMENLTGHKIYRDDFTCFITTIKRCPYSFDNGYVWLVVDDSLDRNLMTFIHELLHFQFFAYYGEKIWKQVTREQYEFIKEASTVILNGPFTEITNDKDFGYKIHENLREAMLINWQEHHDLQKMYDEAVELVKDDKYFK
;
A
#
# COMPACT_ATOMS: atom_id res chain seq x y z
N MET A 1 -18.09 12.74 0.24
CA MET A 1 -17.26 11.54 0.07
C MET A 1 -15.88 11.99 -0.34
N PRO A 2 -14.81 11.36 0.16
CA PRO A 2 -13.45 11.74 -0.20
C PRO A 2 -13.19 11.63 -1.71
N THR A 3 -12.21 12.35 -2.23
CA THR A 3 -11.79 12.29 -3.64
C THR A 3 -10.57 11.40 -3.83
N ILE A 4 -10.41 10.83 -5.02
CA ILE A 4 -9.20 10.10 -5.43
C ILE A 4 -8.77 10.67 -6.78
N GLU A 5 -7.54 11.16 -6.85
CA GLU A 5 -6.95 11.73 -8.06
C GLU A 5 -5.76 10.90 -8.53
N MET A 6 -5.81 10.40 -9.77
CA MET A 6 -4.69 9.74 -10.42
C MET A 6 -3.75 10.79 -11.01
N LYS A 7 -2.45 10.69 -10.70
CA LYS A 7 -1.42 11.61 -11.21
C LYS A 7 -0.25 10.87 -11.82
N LEU A 8 0.17 11.37 -12.97
CA LEU A 8 1.49 11.11 -13.50
C LEU A 8 2.47 12.16 -12.97
N ASP A 9 3.48 11.73 -12.24
CA ASP A 9 4.56 12.59 -11.77
C ASP A 9 5.90 11.86 -11.91
N ILE A 10 6.66 12.25 -12.93
CA ILE A 10 7.94 11.63 -13.26
C ILE A 10 8.97 11.76 -12.14
N LYS A 11 8.91 12.81 -11.31
CA LYS A 11 9.82 12.95 -10.16
C LYS A 11 9.46 11.95 -9.07
N LYS A 12 8.17 11.70 -8.85
CA LYS A 12 7.69 10.71 -7.88
C LYS A 12 7.97 9.28 -8.33
N ASP A 13 7.86 8.99 -9.62
CA ASP A 13 8.23 7.69 -10.18
C ASP A 13 9.75 7.47 -10.10
N THR A 14 10.54 8.47 -10.51
CA THR A 14 12.01 8.46 -10.33
C THR A 14 12.39 8.22 -8.88
N TRP A 15 11.77 8.96 -7.95
CA TRP A 15 12.05 8.80 -6.53
C TRP A 15 11.77 7.37 -6.06
N ASN A 16 10.69 6.74 -6.57
CA ASN A 16 10.38 5.36 -6.23
C ASN A 16 11.48 4.39 -6.69
N TRP A 17 11.99 4.55 -7.91
CA TRP A 17 13.15 3.80 -8.42
C TRP A 17 14.40 4.02 -7.56
N TRP A 18 14.73 5.28 -7.29
CA TRP A 18 15.90 5.64 -6.48
C TRP A 18 15.80 5.06 -5.07
N HIS A 19 14.65 5.21 -4.43
CA HIS A 19 14.42 4.70 -3.08
C HIS A 19 14.47 3.18 -3.05
N ALA A 20 13.91 2.48 -4.04
CA ALA A 20 13.96 1.02 -4.15
C ALA A 20 15.38 0.47 -4.26
N CYS A 21 16.27 1.17 -4.97
CA CYS A 21 17.68 0.80 -5.10
C CYS A 21 18.52 1.05 -3.84
N ASN A 22 18.14 2.03 -3.03
CA ASN A 22 18.95 2.51 -1.90
C ASN A 22 18.39 2.12 -0.52
N ASN A 23 17.21 1.49 -0.45
CA ASN A 23 16.57 1.09 0.80
C ASN A 23 15.91 -0.28 0.68
N SER A 24 15.95 -1.05 1.76
CA SER A 24 15.17 -2.28 1.96
C SER A 24 14.00 -2.01 2.90
N SER A 25 12.83 -2.62 2.65
CA SER A 25 11.72 -2.61 3.61
C SER A 25 10.95 -3.93 3.59
N HIS A 26 10.34 -4.29 4.72
CA HIS A 26 9.55 -5.53 4.91
C HIS A 26 10.28 -6.82 4.50
N GLY A 27 11.62 -6.87 4.65
CA GLY A 27 12.44 -8.01 4.24
C GLY A 27 12.56 -8.19 2.71
N VAL A 28 12.04 -7.25 1.91
CA VAL A 28 12.09 -7.28 0.45
C VAL A 28 13.22 -6.39 -0.06
N ASP A 29 14.03 -6.96 -0.94
CA ASP A 29 15.08 -6.26 -1.67
C ASP A 29 14.49 -5.65 -2.97
N TRP A 30 13.90 -4.46 -2.86
CA TRP A 30 13.13 -3.84 -3.93
C TRP A 30 13.91 -3.58 -5.21
N LYS A 31 15.24 -3.42 -5.12
CA LYS A 31 16.10 -3.22 -6.30
C LYS A 31 16.04 -4.38 -7.28
N GLN A 32 15.69 -5.59 -6.82
CA GLN A 32 15.53 -6.77 -7.68
C GLN A 32 14.37 -6.64 -8.66
N ARG A 33 13.49 -5.64 -8.48
CA ARG A 33 12.42 -5.30 -9.43
C ARG A 33 12.88 -4.32 -10.53
N ILE A 34 14.13 -3.90 -10.50
CA ILE A 34 14.77 -3.00 -11.46
C ILE A 34 15.87 -3.79 -12.17
N ASP A 35 15.93 -3.71 -13.50
CA ASP A 35 16.99 -4.34 -14.31
C ASP A 35 18.38 -3.88 -13.83
N GLU A 36 19.27 -4.85 -13.59
CA GLU A 36 20.60 -4.64 -13.01
C GLU A 36 21.46 -3.64 -13.81
N LYS A 37 21.20 -3.48 -15.11
CA LYS A 37 21.91 -2.50 -15.95
C LYS A 37 21.73 -1.07 -15.46
N HIS A 38 20.66 -0.78 -14.72
CA HIS A 38 20.37 0.54 -14.17
C HIS A 38 21.04 0.78 -12.82
N TRP A 39 21.39 -0.26 -12.07
CA TRP A 39 21.88 -0.15 -10.70
C TRP A 39 23.12 0.75 -10.54
N PRO A 40 24.15 0.69 -11.41
CA PRO A 40 25.34 1.54 -11.29
C PRO A 40 25.06 3.04 -11.38
N PHE A 41 23.90 3.42 -11.93
CA PHE A 41 23.48 4.80 -12.14
C PHE A 41 22.49 5.30 -11.07
N ILE A 42 22.09 4.45 -10.13
CA ILE A 42 21.10 4.77 -9.09
C ILE A 42 21.67 4.53 -7.69
N ILE A 43 22.36 3.41 -7.47
CA ILE A 43 22.88 3.03 -6.16
C ILE A 43 23.97 4.00 -5.73
N GLY A 44 23.83 4.56 -4.53
CA GLY A 44 24.78 5.53 -3.97
C GLY A 44 24.78 6.89 -4.67
N LYS A 45 23.87 7.13 -5.63
CA LYS A 45 23.68 8.42 -6.29
C LYS A 45 22.70 9.28 -5.49
N THR A 46 22.80 10.60 -5.66
CA THR A 46 21.78 11.53 -5.18
C THR A 46 20.48 11.38 -5.98
N GLU A 47 19.35 11.81 -5.41
CA GLU A 47 18.06 11.83 -6.13
C GLU A 47 18.14 12.62 -7.44
N ALA A 48 18.89 13.73 -7.47
CA ALA A 48 19.04 14.56 -8.66
C ALA A 48 19.85 13.87 -9.76
N GLU A 49 20.94 13.15 -9.41
CA GLU A 49 21.71 12.37 -10.37
C GLU A 49 20.90 11.19 -10.93
N ALA A 50 20.18 10.48 -10.06
CA ALA A 50 19.29 9.40 -10.47
C ALA A 50 18.16 9.92 -11.37
N TYR A 51 17.59 11.10 -11.08
CA TYR A 51 16.60 11.76 -11.93
C TYR A 51 17.14 12.07 -13.33
N ALA A 52 18.33 12.66 -13.42
CA ALA A 52 18.94 12.98 -14.71
C ALA A 52 19.13 11.72 -15.58
N TYR A 53 19.48 10.59 -14.96
CA TYR A 53 19.62 9.31 -15.66
C TYR A 53 18.27 8.65 -16.02
N LEU A 54 17.33 8.61 -15.08
CA LEU A 54 16.07 7.88 -15.21
C LEU A 54 15.05 8.60 -16.08
N LYS A 55 15.01 9.93 -16.07
CA LYS A 55 14.02 10.73 -16.81
C LYS A 55 13.83 10.25 -18.26
N PRO A 56 14.87 10.16 -19.12
CA PRO A 56 14.68 9.71 -20.51
C PRO A 56 14.23 8.24 -20.62
N ILE A 57 14.55 7.39 -19.63
CA ILE A 57 14.10 5.99 -19.60
C ILE A 57 12.61 5.93 -19.26
N LEU A 58 12.17 6.69 -18.25
CA LEU A 58 10.77 6.76 -17.83
C LEU A 58 9.89 7.40 -18.90
N GLU A 59 10.36 8.46 -19.56
CA GLU A 59 9.65 9.06 -20.70
C GLU A 59 9.39 8.04 -21.81
N LYS A 60 10.39 7.21 -22.13
CA LYS A 60 10.21 6.11 -23.08
C LYS A 60 9.21 5.06 -22.59
N LEU A 61 9.31 4.63 -21.32
CA LEU A 61 8.35 3.68 -20.76
C LEU A 61 6.92 4.24 -20.79
N TYR A 62 6.75 5.53 -20.54
CA TYR A 62 5.45 6.20 -20.60
C TYR A 62 4.85 6.17 -22.01
N GLU A 63 5.68 6.35 -23.04
CA GLU A 63 5.27 6.16 -24.44
C GLU A 63 4.90 4.70 -24.71
N ASP A 64 5.75 3.74 -24.30
CA ASP A 64 5.55 2.31 -24.52
C ASP A 64 4.25 1.78 -23.86
N PHE A 65 3.86 2.34 -22.70
CA PHE A 65 2.64 1.99 -21.98
C PHE A 65 1.39 2.77 -22.42
N ASP A 66 1.51 3.82 -23.23
CA ASP A 66 0.44 4.81 -23.44
C ASP A 66 -0.07 5.34 -22.08
N ILE A 67 0.84 5.94 -21.30
CA ILE A 67 0.62 6.24 -19.88
C ILE A 67 -0.62 7.09 -19.61
N GLU A 68 -0.94 8.03 -20.50
CA GLU A 68 -2.11 8.90 -20.38
C GLU A 68 -3.41 8.10 -20.48
N LYS A 69 -3.44 7.09 -21.35
CA LYS A 69 -4.56 6.16 -21.45
C LYS A 69 -4.67 5.27 -20.22
N VAL A 70 -3.54 4.84 -19.65
CA VAL A 70 -3.53 4.07 -18.39
C VAL A 70 -4.08 4.91 -17.25
N VAL A 71 -3.57 6.14 -17.06
CA VAL A 71 -4.00 7.08 -16.02
C VAL A 71 -5.51 7.34 -16.11
N SER A 72 -6.02 7.65 -17.32
CA SER A 72 -7.44 7.91 -17.53
C SER A 72 -8.31 6.67 -17.29
N SER A 73 -7.86 5.49 -17.68
CA SER A 73 -8.58 4.23 -17.45
C SER A 73 -8.64 3.87 -15.96
N LEU A 74 -7.54 4.06 -15.22
CA LEU A 74 -7.50 3.88 -13.77
C LEU A 74 -8.37 4.91 -13.05
N GLN A 75 -8.33 6.18 -13.47
CA GLN A 75 -9.17 7.22 -12.89
C GLN A 75 -10.65 6.86 -13.03
N GLN A 76 -11.09 6.44 -14.21
CA GLN A 76 -12.48 6.02 -14.43
C GLN A 76 -12.86 4.83 -13.54
N GLY A 77 -12.03 3.79 -13.49
CA GLY A 77 -12.32 2.61 -12.67
C GLY A 77 -12.40 2.89 -11.17
N PHE A 78 -11.58 3.83 -10.68
CA PHE A 78 -11.65 4.30 -9.31
C PHE A 78 -12.86 5.19 -9.06
N ASP A 79 -13.21 6.08 -9.99
CA ASP A 79 -14.41 6.92 -9.87
C ASP A 79 -15.70 6.08 -9.82
N ASP A 80 -15.75 4.98 -10.58
CA ASP A 80 -16.89 4.05 -10.57
C ASP A 80 -17.01 3.28 -9.23
N SER A 81 -15.90 3.13 -8.50
CA SER A 81 -15.80 2.28 -7.30
C SER A 81 -15.75 3.05 -5.98
N LYS A 82 -15.30 4.32 -5.98
CA LYS A 82 -14.86 5.05 -4.78
C LYS A 82 -15.92 5.16 -3.68
N ASP A 83 -17.16 5.45 -4.04
CA ASP A 83 -18.21 5.70 -3.03
C ASP A 83 -18.51 4.43 -2.23
N LYS A 84 -18.65 3.30 -2.94
CA LYS A 84 -18.87 2.00 -2.31
C LYS A 84 -17.63 1.52 -1.56
N LEU A 85 -16.43 1.73 -2.13
CA LEU A 85 -15.16 1.40 -1.47
C LEU A 85 -15.03 2.12 -0.12
N PHE A 86 -15.25 3.44 -0.09
CA PHE A 86 -15.20 4.21 1.15
C PHE A 86 -16.29 3.79 2.12
N GLN A 87 -17.51 3.55 1.66
CA GLN A 87 -18.59 3.05 2.52
C GLN A 87 -18.22 1.70 3.18
N ILE A 88 -17.63 0.77 2.43
CA ILE A 88 -17.16 -0.51 2.99
C ILE A 88 -16.08 -0.28 4.03
N MET A 89 -15.09 0.60 3.75
CA MET A 89 -14.03 0.91 4.71
C MET A 89 -14.56 1.56 5.99
N GLU A 90 -15.53 2.48 5.88
CA GLU A 90 -16.17 3.10 7.05
C GLU A 90 -16.93 2.07 7.88
N ASN A 91 -17.65 1.14 7.23
CA ASN A 91 -18.34 0.05 7.92
C ASN A 91 -17.37 -0.93 8.59
N LEU A 92 -16.27 -1.26 7.91
CA LEU A 92 -15.24 -2.18 8.41
C LEU A 92 -14.54 -1.62 9.65
N THR A 93 -14.25 -0.32 9.65
CA THR A 93 -13.51 0.34 10.73
C THR A 93 -14.43 0.96 11.79
N GLY A 94 -15.71 1.18 11.49
CA GLY A 94 -16.60 1.94 12.37
C GLY A 94 -16.27 3.43 12.46
N HIS A 95 -15.36 3.93 11.62
CA HIS A 95 -14.92 5.31 11.58
C HIS A 95 -15.13 5.93 10.21
N LYS A 96 -15.25 7.26 10.16
CA LYS A 96 -15.21 7.98 8.89
C LYS A 96 -13.85 7.83 8.23
N ILE A 97 -13.78 8.04 6.92
CA ILE A 97 -12.46 8.16 6.27
C ILE A 97 -11.74 9.37 6.89
N TYR A 98 -10.50 9.16 7.34
CA TYR A 98 -9.76 10.16 8.12
C TYR A 98 -9.45 11.47 7.40
N ARG A 99 -9.62 11.51 6.07
CA ARG A 99 -9.35 12.67 5.22
C ARG A 99 -10.28 12.74 4.00
N ASP A 100 -10.27 13.91 3.36
CA ASP A 100 -11.19 14.25 2.27
C ASP A 100 -10.61 14.03 0.86
N ASP A 101 -9.32 13.78 0.71
CA ASP A 101 -8.65 13.68 -0.59
C ASP A 101 -7.52 12.64 -0.60
N PHE A 102 -7.30 11.98 -1.73
CA PHE A 102 -6.17 11.07 -1.95
C PHE A 102 -5.55 11.32 -3.32
N THR A 103 -4.24 11.14 -3.42
CA THR A 103 -3.52 11.19 -4.70
C THR A 103 -2.83 9.86 -4.96
N CYS A 104 -3.16 9.24 -6.09
CA CYS A 104 -2.55 8.01 -6.55
C CYS A 104 -1.53 8.33 -7.65
N PHE A 105 -0.24 8.15 -7.37
CA PHE A 105 0.83 8.32 -8.36
C PHE A 105 1.04 7.03 -9.16
N ILE A 106 1.18 7.14 -10.47
CA ILE A 106 1.53 5.98 -11.30
C ILE A 106 3.04 5.72 -11.28
N THR A 107 3.43 4.46 -11.11
CA THR A 107 4.83 4.00 -11.11
C THR A 107 5.08 2.90 -12.12
N THR A 108 6.27 2.93 -12.69
CA THR A 108 6.75 1.94 -13.67
C THR A 108 7.50 0.76 -13.03
N ILE A 109 7.80 0.85 -11.73
CA ILE A 109 8.26 -0.29 -10.95
C ILE A 109 7.13 -0.86 -10.11
N LYS A 110 7.17 -2.18 -9.92
CA LYS A 110 6.28 -2.92 -9.02
C LYS A 110 6.64 -2.63 -7.57
N ARG A 111 6.50 -1.41 -7.10
CA ARG A 111 6.66 -1.03 -5.69
C ARG A 111 5.67 0.08 -5.40
N CYS A 112 4.80 -0.15 -4.42
CA CYS A 112 3.68 0.73 -4.12
C CYS A 112 3.90 1.40 -2.76
N PRO A 113 4.82 2.38 -2.62
CA PRO A 113 4.92 3.12 -1.38
C PRO A 113 3.66 3.96 -1.14
N TYR A 114 3.54 4.48 0.09
CA TYR A 114 2.49 5.40 0.48
C TYR A 114 3.03 6.57 1.32
N SER A 115 2.22 7.60 1.51
CA SER A 115 2.44 8.66 2.50
C SER A 115 1.14 8.98 3.22
N PHE A 116 1.07 8.67 4.52
CA PHE A 116 -0.11 8.94 5.35
C PHE A 116 -0.44 10.44 5.41
N ASP A 117 0.53 11.27 5.80
CA ASP A 117 0.32 12.72 5.96
C ASP A 117 -0.22 13.39 4.68
N ASN A 118 0.24 12.92 3.52
CA ASN A 118 -0.16 13.49 2.24
C ASN A 118 -1.31 12.74 1.56
N GLY A 119 -1.70 11.56 2.03
CA GLY A 119 -2.74 10.73 1.41
C GLY A 119 -2.29 10.19 0.06
N TYR A 120 -1.00 9.90 -0.07
CA TYR A 120 -0.40 9.44 -1.31
C TYR A 120 -0.30 7.93 -1.35
N VAL A 121 -0.64 7.35 -2.51
CA VAL A 121 -0.49 5.92 -2.80
C VAL A 121 0.17 5.78 -4.17
N TRP A 122 1.06 4.82 -4.34
CA TRP A 122 1.63 4.52 -5.66
C TRP A 122 0.97 3.28 -6.24
N LEU A 123 0.60 3.37 -7.52
CA LEU A 123 -0.10 2.34 -8.28
C LEU A 123 0.73 1.95 -9.50
N VAL A 124 0.75 0.66 -9.85
CA VAL A 124 1.63 0.15 -10.90
C VAL A 124 0.95 0.26 -12.26
N VAL A 125 1.68 0.80 -13.23
CA VAL A 125 1.19 1.06 -14.60
C VAL A 125 0.70 -0.20 -15.33
N ASP A 126 1.34 -1.36 -15.13
CA ASP A 126 1.04 -2.60 -15.83
C ASP A 126 0.18 -3.60 -15.01
N ASP A 127 -0.26 -3.19 -13.82
CA ASP A 127 -1.18 -3.98 -13.01
C ASP A 127 -2.64 -3.77 -13.45
N SER A 128 -3.49 -4.78 -13.24
CA SER A 128 -4.92 -4.68 -13.55
C SER A 128 -5.61 -3.62 -12.68
N LEU A 129 -6.79 -3.16 -13.11
CA LEU A 129 -7.64 -2.29 -12.27
C LEU A 129 -7.93 -2.96 -10.93
N ASP A 130 -8.24 -4.26 -10.93
CA ASP A 130 -8.48 -5.04 -9.72
C ASP A 130 -7.29 -4.99 -8.75
N ARG A 131 -6.08 -5.22 -9.27
CA ARG A 131 -4.86 -5.18 -8.47
C ARG A 131 -4.57 -3.80 -7.89
N ASN A 132 -4.78 -2.75 -8.69
CA ASN A 132 -4.59 -1.37 -8.25
C ASN A 132 -5.65 -0.94 -7.23
N LEU A 133 -6.91 -1.36 -7.39
CA LEU A 133 -7.97 -1.16 -6.38
C LEU A 133 -7.60 -1.84 -5.06
N MET A 134 -7.20 -3.12 -5.10
CA MET A 134 -6.78 -3.84 -3.88
C MET A 134 -5.57 -3.17 -3.21
N THR A 135 -4.59 -2.70 -3.99
CA THR A 135 -3.46 -1.93 -3.46
C THR A 135 -3.92 -0.66 -2.75
N PHE A 136 -4.83 0.12 -3.33
CA PHE A 136 -5.38 1.30 -2.67
C PHE A 136 -6.17 0.95 -1.40
N ILE A 137 -6.99 -0.11 -1.44
CA ILE A 137 -7.77 -0.56 -0.28
C ILE A 137 -6.85 -0.97 0.88
N HIS A 138 -5.76 -1.67 0.57
CA HIS A 138 -4.70 -2.02 1.53
C HIS A 138 -4.13 -0.77 2.21
N GLU A 139 -3.68 0.21 1.42
CA GLU A 139 -3.11 1.44 1.98
C GLU A 139 -4.14 2.30 2.72
N LEU A 140 -5.39 2.30 2.27
CA LEU A 140 -6.47 2.99 2.96
C LEU A 140 -6.71 2.40 4.36
N LEU A 141 -6.64 1.06 4.52
CA LEU A 141 -6.73 0.45 5.85
C LEU A 141 -5.56 0.87 6.73
N HIS A 142 -4.33 0.92 6.20
CA HIS A 142 -3.17 1.43 6.93
C HIS A 142 -3.38 2.86 7.40
N PHE A 143 -3.98 3.70 6.56
CA PHE A 143 -4.27 5.07 6.96
C PHE A 143 -5.32 5.16 8.06
N GLN A 144 -6.40 4.38 7.98
CA GLN A 144 -7.38 4.30 9.07
C GLN A 144 -6.74 3.74 10.34
N PHE A 145 -5.84 2.77 10.21
CA PHE A 145 -5.04 2.24 11.32
C PHE A 145 -4.24 3.35 12.01
N PHE A 146 -3.48 4.14 11.27
CA PHE A 146 -2.71 5.27 11.83
C PHE A 146 -3.60 6.30 12.51
N ALA A 147 -4.72 6.68 11.87
CA ALA A 147 -5.59 7.74 12.34
C ALA A 147 -6.35 7.37 13.63
N TYR A 148 -6.79 6.11 13.79
CA TYR A 148 -7.73 5.74 14.84
C TYR A 148 -7.20 4.75 15.88
N TYR A 149 -6.25 3.89 15.50
CA TYR A 149 -5.80 2.79 16.36
C TYR A 149 -4.32 2.87 16.73
N GLY A 150 -3.53 3.49 15.84
CA GLY A 150 -2.07 3.44 15.86
C GLY A 150 -1.45 3.96 17.14
N GLU A 151 -1.91 5.10 17.66
CA GLU A 151 -1.31 5.72 18.85
C GLU A 151 -1.44 4.82 20.10
N LYS A 152 -2.59 4.15 20.28
CA LYS A 152 -2.82 3.24 21.40
C LYS A 152 -1.90 2.02 21.30
N ILE A 153 -1.76 1.45 20.12
CA ILE A 153 -0.95 0.26 19.87
C ILE A 153 0.54 0.58 20.03
N TRP A 154 1.00 1.71 19.47
CA TRP A 154 2.40 2.16 19.52
C TRP A 154 2.96 2.23 20.95
N LYS A 155 2.12 2.58 21.94
CA LYS A 155 2.52 2.66 23.36
C LYS A 155 2.77 1.30 24.03
N GLN A 156 2.45 0.19 23.35
CA GLN A 156 2.43 -1.16 23.94
C GLN A 156 3.40 -2.15 23.28
N VAL A 157 3.90 -1.83 22.10
CA VAL A 157 4.74 -2.72 21.29
C VAL A 157 5.96 -2.01 20.75
N THR A 158 6.95 -2.78 20.29
CA THR A 158 8.09 -2.24 19.55
C THR A 158 7.66 -1.73 18.17
N ARG A 159 8.53 -0.94 17.52
CA ARG A 159 8.29 -0.46 16.15
C ARG A 159 8.06 -1.61 15.16
N GLU A 160 8.86 -2.67 15.26
CA GLU A 160 8.77 -3.81 14.34
C GLU A 160 7.45 -4.56 14.53
N GLN A 161 7.05 -4.82 15.78
CA GLN A 161 5.75 -5.41 16.10
C GLN A 161 4.58 -4.54 15.64
N TYR A 162 4.69 -3.21 15.77
CA TYR A 162 3.68 -2.27 15.29
C TYR A 162 3.44 -2.38 13.78
N GLU A 163 4.52 -2.37 12.99
CA GLU A 163 4.45 -2.58 11.54
C GLU A 163 3.91 -3.97 11.20
N PHE A 164 4.29 -5.00 11.96
CA PHE A 164 3.83 -6.36 11.77
C PHE A 164 2.31 -6.51 11.98
N ILE A 165 1.76 -5.90 13.04
CA ILE A 165 0.30 -5.86 13.30
C ILE A 165 -0.41 -5.13 12.16
N LYS A 166 0.11 -3.97 11.77
CA LYS A 166 -0.45 -3.15 10.68
C LYS A 166 -0.56 -3.95 9.39
N GLU A 167 0.55 -4.54 8.93
CA GLU A 167 0.59 -5.35 7.70
C GLU A 167 -0.20 -6.67 7.79
N ALA A 168 -0.28 -7.29 8.97
CA ALA A 168 -1.09 -8.49 9.15
C ALA A 168 -2.60 -8.20 9.10
N SER A 169 -3.02 -7.03 9.59
CA SER A 169 -4.44 -6.65 9.67
C SER A 169 -5.16 -6.65 8.33
N THR A 170 -4.43 -6.44 7.22
CA THR A 170 -5.02 -6.34 5.87
C THR A 170 -5.64 -7.64 5.36
N VAL A 171 -5.41 -8.76 6.05
CA VAL A 171 -6.06 -10.05 5.75
C VAL A 171 -7.59 -9.96 5.71
N ILE A 172 -8.19 -9.07 6.52
CA ILE A 172 -9.64 -8.93 6.63
C ILE A 172 -10.28 -8.30 5.38
N LEU A 173 -9.49 -7.66 4.51
CA LEU A 173 -9.97 -6.98 3.31
C LEU A 173 -10.57 -7.95 2.28
N ASN A 174 -10.13 -9.21 2.30
CA ASN A 174 -10.51 -10.24 1.33
C ASN A 174 -11.99 -10.65 1.35
N GLY A 175 -12.74 -10.27 2.39
CA GLY A 175 -14.18 -10.53 2.50
C GLY A 175 -15.05 -9.35 2.04
N PRO A 176 -14.95 -8.17 2.69
CA PRO A 176 -15.86 -7.05 2.45
C PRO A 176 -15.75 -6.40 1.07
N PHE A 177 -14.60 -6.52 0.38
CA PHE A 177 -14.31 -5.80 -0.87
C PHE A 177 -14.53 -6.62 -2.14
N THR A 178 -15.17 -7.80 -2.07
CA THR A 178 -15.44 -8.65 -3.24
C THR A 178 -16.37 -8.03 -4.29
N GLU A 179 -17.17 -7.02 -3.90
CA GLU A 179 -17.98 -6.22 -4.84
C GLU A 179 -17.16 -5.14 -5.56
N ILE A 180 -15.96 -4.81 -5.07
CA ILE A 180 -15.09 -3.76 -5.62
C ILE A 180 -14.01 -4.37 -6.51
N THR A 181 -13.42 -5.49 -6.09
CA THR A 181 -12.34 -6.12 -6.82
C THR A 181 -12.30 -7.64 -6.63
N ASN A 182 -11.84 -8.35 -7.66
CA ASN A 182 -11.59 -9.79 -7.60
C ASN A 182 -10.18 -10.15 -7.09
N ASP A 183 -9.28 -9.18 -6.94
CA ASP A 183 -7.94 -9.46 -6.41
C ASP A 183 -7.96 -9.67 -4.90
N LYS A 184 -6.93 -10.33 -4.36
CA LYS A 184 -6.80 -10.63 -2.93
C LYS A 184 -5.50 -10.11 -2.36
N ASP A 185 -5.58 -9.69 -1.10
CA ASP A 185 -4.44 -9.38 -0.27
C ASP A 185 -3.89 -10.66 0.38
N PHE A 186 -2.74 -11.10 -0.11
CA PHE A 186 -2.01 -12.26 0.43
C PHE A 186 -0.99 -11.87 1.52
N GLY A 187 -0.70 -10.58 1.69
CA GLY A 187 0.34 -10.09 2.59
C GLY A 187 1.74 -10.65 2.31
N TYR A 188 2.63 -10.50 3.29
CA TYR A 188 3.96 -11.08 3.26
C TYR A 188 4.00 -12.41 4.03
N LYS A 189 4.81 -13.35 3.55
CA LYS A 189 4.93 -14.69 4.16
C LYS A 189 5.30 -14.65 5.65
N ILE A 190 6.12 -13.68 6.04
CA ILE A 190 6.52 -13.46 7.43
C ILE A 190 5.32 -13.21 8.36
N HIS A 191 4.22 -12.63 7.86
CA HIS A 191 3.05 -12.29 8.66
C HIS A 191 2.00 -13.42 8.76
N GLU A 192 2.22 -14.58 8.13
CA GLU A 192 1.20 -15.63 7.94
C GLU A 192 0.52 -16.05 9.26
N ASN A 193 1.30 -16.37 10.29
CA ASN A 193 0.75 -16.85 11.57
C ASN A 193 -0.12 -15.78 12.27
N LEU A 194 0.29 -14.51 12.23
CA LEU A 194 -0.50 -13.42 12.81
C LEU A 194 -1.75 -13.14 11.98
N ARG A 195 -1.65 -13.18 10.64
CA ARG A 195 -2.80 -13.01 9.74
C ARG A 195 -3.87 -14.07 9.99
N GLU A 196 -3.49 -15.33 10.15
CA GLU A 196 -4.42 -16.41 10.48
C GLU A 196 -5.14 -16.16 11.80
N ALA A 197 -4.39 -15.79 12.86
CA ALA A 197 -4.99 -15.51 14.17
C ALA A 197 -5.93 -14.30 14.15
N MET A 198 -5.53 -13.21 13.48
CA MET A 198 -6.35 -12.00 13.33
C MET A 198 -7.62 -12.29 12.51
N LEU A 199 -7.53 -13.10 11.46
CA LEU A 199 -8.70 -13.49 10.67
C LEU A 199 -9.70 -14.33 11.48
N ILE A 200 -9.22 -15.27 12.30
CA ILE A 200 -10.08 -16.05 13.21
C ILE A 200 -10.81 -15.11 14.19
N ASN A 201 -10.08 -14.21 14.85
CA ASN A 201 -10.68 -13.24 15.76
C ASN A 201 -11.75 -12.38 15.08
N TRP A 202 -11.44 -11.86 13.89
CA TRP A 202 -12.36 -11.07 13.09
C TRP A 202 -13.63 -11.85 12.76
N GLN A 203 -13.51 -13.11 12.33
CA GLN A 203 -14.66 -13.96 12.01
C GLN A 203 -15.54 -14.27 13.22
N GLU A 204 -14.96 -14.38 14.41
CA GLU A 204 -15.70 -14.67 15.65
C GLU A 204 -16.41 -13.44 16.22
N HIS A 205 -15.85 -12.24 16.04
CA HIS A 205 -16.30 -11.06 16.79
C HIS A 205 -16.75 -9.89 15.92
N HIS A 206 -16.26 -9.78 14.69
CA HIS A 206 -16.51 -8.64 13.80
C HIS A 206 -16.22 -7.29 14.48
N ASP A 207 -15.21 -7.27 15.35
CA ASP A 207 -14.78 -6.09 16.11
C ASP A 207 -13.30 -5.83 15.85
N LEU A 208 -13.03 -4.76 15.10
CA LEU A 208 -11.69 -4.41 14.67
C LEU A 208 -10.79 -3.99 15.83
N GLN A 209 -11.35 -3.31 16.85
CA GLN A 209 -10.58 -2.91 18.03
C GLN A 209 -10.18 -4.13 18.85
N LYS A 210 -11.09 -5.09 19.02
CA LYS A 210 -10.79 -6.35 19.72
C LYS A 210 -9.71 -7.15 19.00
N MET A 211 -9.79 -7.23 17.68
CA MET A 211 -8.77 -7.89 16.86
C MET A 211 -7.38 -7.26 17.06
N TYR A 212 -7.29 -5.93 17.09
CA TYR A 212 -6.02 -5.25 17.37
C TYR A 212 -5.52 -5.46 18.80
N ASP A 213 -6.41 -5.40 19.79
CA ASP A 213 -6.05 -5.61 21.20
C ASP A 213 -5.49 -7.03 21.42
N GLU A 214 -6.04 -8.04 20.74
CA GLU A 214 -5.48 -9.41 20.78
C GLU A 214 -4.17 -9.53 19.99
N ALA A 215 -4.05 -8.88 18.84
CA ALA A 215 -2.82 -8.87 18.06
C ALA A 215 -1.64 -8.30 18.85
N VAL A 216 -1.86 -7.27 19.68
CA VAL A 216 -0.86 -6.69 20.60
C VAL A 216 -0.30 -7.73 21.58
N GLU A 217 -1.13 -8.63 22.08
CA GLU A 217 -0.67 -9.70 22.97
C GLU A 217 0.05 -10.81 22.20
N LEU A 218 -0.46 -11.19 21.03
CA LEU A 218 0.09 -12.27 20.21
C LEU A 218 1.51 -11.97 19.72
N VAL A 219 1.80 -10.73 19.29
CA VAL A 219 3.14 -10.38 18.76
C VAL A 219 4.26 -10.39 19.80
N LYS A 220 3.94 -10.58 21.09
CA LYS A 220 4.92 -10.79 22.16
C LYS A 220 5.42 -12.24 22.21
N ASP A 221 4.73 -13.15 21.52
CA ASP A 221 5.12 -14.55 21.37
C ASP A 221 5.81 -14.75 20.00
N ASP A 222 7.02 -15.30 20.07
CA ASP A 222 7.85 -15.75 18.97
C ASP A 222 7.12 -16.55 17.87
N LYS A 223 6.03 -17.26 18.21
CA LYS A 223 5.21 -17.98 17.24
C LYS A 223 4.57 -17.04 16.21
N TYR A 224 4.21 -15.83 16.62
CA TYR A 224 3.47 -14.87 15.80
C TYR A 224 4.34 -13.72 15.29
N PHE A 225 5.56 -13.59 15.82
CA PHE A 225 6.51 -12.52 15.49
C PHE A 225 7.93 -13.08 15.32
N LYS A 226 8.20 -13.65 14.13
CA LYS A 226 9.52 -14.17 13.70
C LYS A 226 9.76 -13.98 12.21
#